data_AF-A0A6L5Z2R6-F1
#
_entry.id   AF-A0A6L5Z2R6-F1
#
_cell.length_a   1.000
_cell.length_b   1.000
_cell.length_c   1.000
_cell.angle_alpha   90.00
_cell.angle_beta   90.00
_cell.angle_gamma   90.00
#
_symmetry.space_group_name_H-M   'P 1'
#
loop_
_entity.id
_entity.type
_entity.pdbx_description
1 polymer ?
#
loop_
_entity_poly.entity_id
_entity_poly.type
_entity_poly.pdbx_seq_one_letter_code
_entity_poly.pdbx_strand_id
1 'polypeptide(L)'
;PRSTRSKPQPTEPSPEKMCERFWTLPGRPIIASTATTLSVFFPLLFWSGMVGEFMKFLPITVILTLFASLFMALIFIPVMGGLIGKRQPQTARAKAALHEAETGDPRRMGGFTGAYVRLLERAILRPGATLLLAVAMLLGAFGLYGQLGKGVSFFPSVEPDFMQVQVRARDNVSIYERDRLVRLRPVVLTSVTTALGLMPMVIGLNINFFTRDIVYGAPSTQWWTELSSAIAGGLVIATLLTLIVTPAMLMLGEKRQARQSTPRAPQPA
;
A
#
# COMPACT_ATOMS: atom_id res chain seq x y z
N PRO A 1 -3.58 -52.86 -49.55
CA PRO A 1 -2.55 -52.38 -48.61
C PRO A 1 -2.38 -50.84 -48.69
N ARG A 2 -3.22 -50.09 -47.96
CA ARG A 2 -3.08 -48.62 -47.85
C ARG A 2 -2.09 -48.31 -46.72
N SER A 3 -1.01 -47.64 -47.06
CA SER A 3 0.03 -47.21 -46.12
C SER A 3 -0.54 -46.20 -45.13
N THR A 4 -0.43 -46.54 -43.85
CA THR A 4 -0.72 -45.66 -42.72
C THR A 4 0.34 -44.57 -42.67
N ARG A 5 0.04 -43.41 -43.26
CA ARG A 5 0.87 -42.20 -43.18
C ARG A 5 0.85 -41.71 -41.73
N SER A 6 1.94 -41.94 -41.01
CA SER A 6 2.14 -41.39 -39.66
C SER A 6 2.10 -39.86 -39.74
N LYS A 7 1.20 -39.24 -38.98
CA LYS A 7 1.17 -37.78 -38.82
C LYS A 7 2.47 -37.34 -38.10
N PRO A 8 3.20 -36.34 -38.59
CA PRO A 8 4.38 -35.84 -37.89
C PRO A 8 3.98 -35.28 -36.53
N GLN A 9 4.65 -35.73 -35.47
CA GLN A 9 4.51 -35.15 -34.12
C GLN A 9 5.02 -33.70 -34.15
N PRO A 10 4.30 -32.74 -33.54
CA PRO A 10 4.77 -31.36 -33.47
C PRO A 10 5.99 -31.30 -32.54
N THR A 11 7.17 -31.04 -33.13
CA THR A 11 8.41 -30.78 -32.41
C THR A 11 8.20 -29.63 -31.42
N GLU A 12 8.73 -29.76 -30.20
CA GLU A 12 8.66 -28.66 -29.23
C GLU A 12 9.37 -27.42 -29.79
N PRO A 13 8.78 -26.22 -29.65
CA PRO A 13 9.44 -25.00 -30.12
C PRO A 13 10.74 -24.82 -29.32
N SER A 14 11.83 -24.54 -30.03
CA SER A 14 13.12 -24.23 -29.38
C SER A 14 12.97 -23.03 -28.43
N PRO A 15 13.73 -22.96 -27.32
CA PRO A 15 13.65 -21.88 -26.34
C PRO A 15 13.76 -20.48 -26.97
N GLU A 16 14.57 -20.35 -28.02
CA GLU A 16 14.72 -19.13 -28.84
C GLU A 16 13.38 -18.67 -29.46
N LYS A 17 12.60 -19.59 -30.04
CA LYS A 17 11.31 -19.30 -30.68
C LYS A 17 10.23 -18.96 -29.65
N MET A 18 10.37 -19.48 -28.44
CA MET A 18 9.47 -19.15 -27.34
C MET A 18 9.71 -17.71 -26.84
N CYS A 19 10.97 -17.28 -26.78
CA CYS A 19 11.36 -15.92 -26.44
C CYS A 19 10.87 -14.91 -27.49
N GLU A 20 11.08 -15.21 -28.77
CA GLU A 20 10.61 -14.38 -29.89
C GLU A 20 9.07 -14.23 -29.90
N ARG A 21 8.37 -15.33 -29.63
CA ARG A 21 6.90 -15.35 -29.56
C ARG A 21 6.35 -14.61 -28.33
N PHE A 22 7.09 -14.59 -27.23
CA PHE A 22 6.75 -13.78 -26.05
C PHE A 22 6.89 -12.27 -26.34
N TRP A 23 7.95 -11.86 -27.03
CA TRP A 23 8.15 -10.44 -27.38
C TRP A 23 7.06 -9.91 -28.32
N THR A 24 6.60 -10.74 -29.25
CA THR A 24 5.65 -10.34 -30.31
C THR A 24 4.18 -10.37 -29.87
N LEU A 25 3.78 -11.30 -29.01
CA LEU A 25 2.38 -11.47 -28.58
C LEU A 25 2.09 -10.75 -27.23
N PRO A 26 2.58 -11.23 -26.06
CA PRO A 26 2.31 -10.60 -24.77
C PRO A 26 3.18 -9.37 -24.46
N GLY A 27 4.37 -9.22 -25.05
CA GLY A 27 5.26 -8.09 -24.75
C GLY A 27 4.65 -6.71 -25.09
N ARG A 28 4.01 -6.61 -26.26
CA ARG A 28 3.40 -5.36 -26.76
C ARG A 28 2.30 -4.80 -25.85
N PRO A 29 1.29 -5.58 -25.39
CA PRO A 29 0.27 -5.07 -24.49
C PRO A 29 0.80 -4.71 -23.10
N ILE A 30 1.81 -5.43 -22.58
CA ILE A 30 2.42 -5.10 -21.28
C ILE A 30 3.11 -3.73 -21.36
N ILE A 31 3.91 -3.49 -22.40
CA ILE A 31 4.56 -2.19 -22.61
C ILE A 31 3.52 -1.08 -22.77
N ALA A 32 2.48 -1.30 -23.59
CA ALA A 32 1.45 -0.30 -23.82
C ALA A 32 0.64 0.04 -22.56
N SER A 33 0.27 -0.97 -21.76
CA SER A 33 -0.46 -0.77 -20.49
C SER A 33 0.39 -0.02 -19.46
N THR A 34 1.67 -0.38 -19.33
CA THR A 34 2.58 0.32 -18.41
C THR A 34 2.85 1.74 -18.90
N ALA A 35 3.07 1.94 -20.21
CA ALA A 35 3.26 3.25 -20.81
C ALA A 35 2.07 4.18 -20.57
N THR A 36 0.83 3.68 -20.69
CA THR A 36 -0.37 4.47 -20.40
C THR A 36 -0.40 4.95 -18.95
N THR A 37 -0.05 4.06 -18.01
CA THR A 37 0.06 4.41 -16.58
C THR A 37 1.14 5.47 -16.35
N LEU A 38 2.32 5.30 -16.95
CA LEU A 38 3.41 6.27 -16.87
C LEU A 38 3.01 7.64 -17.44
N SER A 39 2.29 7.66 -18.57
CA SER A 39 1.82 8.88 -19.22
C SER A 39 0.84 9.69 -18.37
N VAL A 40 0.05 9.05 -17.50
CA VAL A 40 -0.85 9.77 -16.58
C VAL A 40 -0.06 10.48 -15.48
N PHE A 41 1.03 9.86 -15.00
CA PHE A 41 1.85 10.43 -13.94
C PHE A 41 2.90 11.42 -14.43
N PHE A 42 3.27 11.36 -15.71
CA PHE A 42 4.30 12.22 -16.31
C PHE A 42 4.01 13.73 -16.19
N PRO A 43 2.79 14.24 -16.51
CA PRO A 43 2.46 15.65 -16.36
C PRO A 43 2.59 16.16 -14.92
N LEU A 44 2.32 15.32 -13.92
CA LEU A 44 2.39 15.69 -12.51
C LEU A 44 3.81 16.04 -12.05
N LEU A 45 4.86 15.56 -12.76
CA LEU A 45 6.25 15.95 -12.48
C LEU A 45 6.54 17.42 -12.79
N PHE A 46 5.80 18.01 -13.70
CA PHE A 46 6.01 19.40 -14.14
C PHE A 46 5.18 20.40 -13.35
N TRP A 47 4.39 19.94 -12.37
CA TRP A 47 3.62 20.84 -11.52
C TRP A 47 4.55 21.76 -10.72
N SER A 48 4.36 23.08 -10.87
CA SER A 48 5.16 24.11 -10.20
C SER A 48 4.49 24.58 -8.90
N GLY A 49 5.30 25.16 -8.00
CA GLY A 49 4.85 25.68 -6.71
C GLY A 49 5.07 24.71 -5.55
N MET A 50 4.85 25.24 -4.34
CA MET A 50 5.09 24.56 -3.06
C MET A 50 4.45 23.18 -3.02
N VAL A 51 3.16 23.08 -3.35
CA VAL A 51 2.39 21.81 -3.34
C VAL A 51 2.90 20.83 -4.40
N GLY A 52 3.42 21.33 -5.53
CA GLY A 52 3.95 20.52 -6.62
C GLY A 52 5.22 19.77 -6.22
N GLU A 53 6.12 20.38 -5.45
CA GLU A 53 7.33 19.69 -4.95
C GLU A 53 6.99 18.46 -4.09
N PHE A 54 5.86 18.49 -3.37
CA PHE A 54 5.41 17.38 -2.53
C PHE A 54 4.71 16.31 -3.33
N MET A 55 3.82 16.77 -4.20
CA MET A 55 3.09 15.88 -5.08
C MET A 55 3.99 15.22 -6.12
N LYS A 56 5.24 15.67 -6.33
CA LYS A 56 6.23 15.00 -7.19
C LYS A 56 6.77 13.69 -6.61
N PHE A 57 6.85 13.54 -5.29
CA PHE A 57 7.41 12.33 -4.68
C PHE A 57 6.61 11.07 -5.06
N LEU A 58 5.27 11.15 -5.07
CA LEU A 58 4.38 10.03 -5.39
C LEU A 58 4.56 9.54 -6.85
N PRO A 59 4.40 10.38 -7.90
CA PRO A 59 4.66 10.03 -9.30
C PRO A 59 6.07 9.49 -9.54
N ILE A 60 7.11 10.10 -8.94
CA ILE A 60 8.50 9.66 -9.12
C ILE A 60 8.66 8.21 -8.66
N THR A 61 8.18 7.88 -7.45
CA THR A 61 8.25 6.51 -6.93
C THR A 61 7.48 5.53 -7.82
N VAL A 62 6.26 5.87 -8.22
CA VAL A 62 5.43 5.00 -9.08
C VAL A 62 6.09 4.76 -10.44
N ILE A 63 6.62 5.80 -11.07
CA ILE A 63 7.30 5.69 -12.37
C ILE A 63 8.52 4.78 -12.27
N LEU A 64 9.36 4.97 -11.24
CA LEU A 64 10.53 4.12 -11.00
C LEU A 64 10.12 2.66 -10.78
N THR A 65 9.08 2.43 -9.97
CA THR A 65 8.61 1.08 -9.63
C THR A 65 7.99 0.37 -10.83
N LEU A 66 7.17 1.07 -11.64
CA LEU A 66 6.56 0.52 -12.85
C LEU A 66 7.59 0.25 -13.94
N PHE A 67 8.59 1.13 -14.09
CA PHE A 67 9.68 0.91 -15.04
C PHE A 67 10.53 -0.31 -14.63
N ALA A 68 10.87 -0.43 -13.34
CA ALA A 68 11.57 -1.59 -12.80
C ALA A 68 10.74 -2.89 -12.96
N SER A 69 9.44 -2.83 -12.69
CA SER A 69 8.52 -3.96 -12.88
C SER A 69 8.38 -4.37 -14.34
N LEU A 70 8.31 -3.40 -15.27
CA LEU A 70 8.26 -3.65 -16.71
C LEU A 70 9.54 -4.36 -17.19
N PHE A 71 10.70 -3.87 -16.76
CA PHE A 71 11.99 -4.48 -17.08
C PHE A 71 12.11 -5.90 -16.53
N MET A 72 11.73 -6.09 -15.26
CA MET A 72 11.68 -7.40 -14.61
C MET A 72 10.74 -8.35 -15.36
N ALA A 73 9.53 -7.92 -15.73
CA ALA A 73 8.57 -8.74 -16.47
C ALA A 73 9.09 -9.13 -17.87
N LEU A 74 9.71 -8.21 -18.60
CA LEU A 74 10.19 -8.46 -19.97
C LEU A 74 11.42 -9.35 -20.04
N ILE A 75 12.25 -9.38 -19.00
CA ILE A 75 13.46 -10.21 -18.98
C ILE A 75 13.21 -11.52 -18.25
N PHE A 76 12.61 -11.46 -17.06
CA PHE A 76 12.50 -12.62 -16.18
C PHE A 76 11.43 -13.60 -16.66
N ILE A 77 10.28 -13.13 -17.14
CA ILE A 77 9.18 -14.01 -17.59
C ILE A 77 9.59 -14.86 -18.80
N PRO A 78 10.22 -14.34 -19.88
CA PRO A 78 10.65 -15.19 -20.98
C PRO A 78 11.79 -16.15 -20.59
N VAL A 79 12.73 -15.72 -19.75
CA VAL A 79 13.84 -16.59 -19.27
C VAL A 79 13.31 -17.73 -18.42
N MET A 80 12.45 -17.44 -17.44
CA MET A 80 11.83 -18.45 -16.59
C MET A 80 10.83 -19.31 -17.34
N GLY A 81 10.09 -18.73 -18.29
CA GLY A 81 9.20 -19.46 -19.18
C GLY A 81 9.96 -20.47 -20.04
N GLY A 82 11.16 -20.12 -20.52
CA GLY A 82 12.04 -21.01 -21.28
C GLY A 82 12.64 -22.14 -20.44
N LEU A 83 12.97 -21.91 -19.17
CA LEU A 83 13.54 -22.94 -18.29
C LEU A 83 12.49 -23.85 -17.61
N ILE A 84 11.33 -23.32 -17.24
CA ILE A 84 10.33 -24.01 -16.39
C ILE A 84 9.06 -24.40 -17.16
N GLY A 85 8.88 -23.92 -18.39
CA GLY A 85 7.69 -24.12 -19.21
C GLY A 85 7.47 -25.56 -19.67
N LYS A 86 7.16 -26.47 -18.76
CA LYS A 86 6.58 -27.78 -19.10
C LYS A 86 5.14 -27.55 -19.57
N ARG A 87 4.76 -28.15 -20.70
CA ARG A 87 3.36 -28.22 -21.15
C ARG A 87 2.50 -28.78 -20.04
N GLN A 88 1.76 -27.92 -19.36
CA GLN A 88 0.74 -28.35 -18.43
C GLN A 88 -0.28 -29.17 -19.26
N PRO A 89 -0.55 -30.44 -18.91
CA PRO A 89 -1.50 -31.26 -19.64
C PRO A 89 -2.89 -30.66 -19.45
N GLN A 90 -3.27 -29.77 -20.38
CA GLN A 90 -4.61 -29.21 -20.47
C GLN A 90 -5.60 -30.38 -20.56
N THR A 91 -6.40 -30.54 -19.50
CA THR A 91 -7.38 -31.60 -19.34
C THR A 91 -8.31 -31.60 -20.55
N ALA A 92 -8.81 -32.76 -20.99
CA ALA A 92 -9.66 -32.86 -22.19
C ALA A 92 -10.86 -31.89 -22.16
N ARG A 93 -11.42 -31.59 -20.97
CA ARG A 93 -12.44 -30.56 -20.74
C ARG A 93 -11.96 -29.13 -20.95
N ALA A 94 -10.74 -28.81 -20.51
CA ALA A 94 -10.15 -27.49 -20.70
C ALA A 94 -9.76 -27.24 -22.16
N LYS A 95 -9.25 -28.27 -22.85
CA LYS A 95 -9.05 -28.21 -24.31
C LYS A 95 -10.36 -28.09 -25.06
N ALA A 96 -11.41 -28.82 -24.67
CA ALA A 96 -12.73 -28.71 -25.31
C ALA A 96 -13.34 -27.32 -25.12
N ALA A 97 -13.27 -26.74 -23.92
CA ALA A 97 -13.76 -25.38 -23.66
C ALA A 97 -12.96 -24.30 -24.41
N LEU A 98 -11.64 -24.45 -24.54
CA LEU A 98 -10.78 -23.54 -25.31
C LEU A 98 -11.01 -23.69 -26.82
N HIS A 99 -11.22 -24.92 -27.32
CA HIS A 99 -11.53 -25.17 -28.73
C HIS A 99 -12.95 -24.71 -29.11
N GLU A 100 -13.90 -24.79 -28.18
CA GLU A 100 -15.22 -24.15 -28.31
C GLU A 100 -15.13 -22.62 -28.27
N ALA A 101 -14.18 -22.03 -27.54
CA ALA A 101 -13.95 -20.59 -27.55
C ALA A 101 -13.19 -20.10 -28.81
N GLU A 102 -12.30 -20.92 -29.38
CA GLU A 102 -11.51 -20.59 -30.57
C GLU A 102 -12.25 -20.89 -31.90
N THR A 103 -13.19 -21.84 -31.91
CA THR A 103 -13.83 -22.34 -33.15
C THR A 103 -15.36 -22.41 -33.08
N GLY A 104 -15.97 -22.32 -31.89
CA GLY A 104 -17.41 -22.43 -31.67
C GLY A 104 -18.06 -21.13 -31.20
N ASP A 105 -19.38 -21.03 -31.33
CA ASP A 105 -20.19 -19.90 -30.85
C ASP A 105 -20.00 -19.71 -29.32
N PRO A 106 -19.31 -18.65 -28.85
CA PRO A 106 -18.94 -18.44 -27.44
C PRO A 106 -20.15 -18.31 -26.49
N ARG A 107 -21.37 -18.27 -27.04
CA ARG A 107 -22.66 -18.22 -26.33
C ARG A 107 -23.05 -19.53 -25.66
N ARG A 108 -22.40 -20.65 -25.97
CA ARG A 108 -22.69 -21.98 -25.40
C ARG A 108 -21.89 -22.33 -24.14
N MET A 109 -20.91 -21.51 -23.78
CA MET A 109 -20.21 -21.67 -22.52
C MET A 109 -21.15 -21.38 -21.34
N GLY A 110 -21.38 -22.36 -20.47
CA GLY A 110 -22.19 -22.21 -19.26
C GLY A 110 -21.52 -21.35 -18.18
N GLY A 111 -22.31 -20.74 -17.31
CA GLY A 111 -21.83 -19.98 -16.15
C GLY A 111 -21.65 -18.47 -16.38
N PHE A 112 -20.82 -17.84 -15.54
CA PHE A 112 -20.55 -16.39 -15.54
C PHE A 112 -19.93 -15.91 -16.85
N THR A 113 -19.03 -16.70 -17.44
CA THR A 113 -18.39 -16.41 -18.73
C THR A 113 -19.42 -16.26 -19.85
N GLY A 114 -20.43 -17.14 -19.92
CA GLY A 114 -21.49 -17.03 -20.91
C GLY A 114 -22.47 -15.88 -20.66
N ALA A 115 -22.68 -15.49 -19.40
CA ALA A 115 -23.46 -14.29 -19.08
C ALA A 115 -22.73 -13.01 -19.53
N TYR A 116 -21.42 -12.93 -19.28
CA TYR A 116 -20.56 -11.85 -19.75
C TYR A 116 -20.57 -11.73 -21.28
N VAL A 117 -20.36 -12.85 -22.00
CA VAL A 117 -20.38 -12.86 -23.47
C VAL A 117 -21.72 -12.38 -24.03
N ARG A 118 -22.85 -12.83 -23.46
CA ARG A 118 -24.19 -12.39 -23.89
C ARG A 118 -24.43 -10.90 -23.64
N LEU A 119 -23.96 -10.37 -22.51
CA LEU A 119 -24.02 -8.94 -22.22
C LEU A 119 -23.16 -8.13 -23.20
N LEU A 120 -21.93 -8.60 -23.44
CA LEU A 120 -20.99 -7.98 -24.36
C LEU A 120 -21.55 -7.94 -25.79
N GLU A 121 -22.12 -9.04 -26.25
CA GLU A 121 -22.77 -9.11 -27.55
C GLU A 121 -23.93 -8.12 -27.65
N ARG A 122 -24.77 -8.02 -26.61
CA ARG A 122 -25.88 -7.07 -26.57
C ARG A 122 -25.38 -5.62 -26.58
N ALA A 123 -24.25 -5.34 -25.94
CA ALA A 123 -23.59 -4.04 -25.94
C ALA A 123 -22.98 -3.69 -27.30
N ILE A 124 -22.41 -4.67 -28.01
CA ILE A 124 -21.83 -4.50 -29.34
C ILE A 124 -22.92 -4.34 -30.42
N LEU A 125 -24.01 -5.11 -30.34
CA LEU A 125 -25.11 -5.08 -31.31
C LEU A 125 -26.01 -3.84 -31.19
N ARG A 126 -25.90 -3.08 -30.10
CA ARG A 126 -26.68 -1.84 -29.87
C ARG A 126 -25.75 -0.67 -29.53
N PRO A 127 -24.87 -0.23 -30.45
CA PRO A 127 -23.85 0.78 -30.16
C PRO A 127 -24.44 2.10 -29.67
N GLY A 128 -25.60 2.52 -30.20
CA GLY A 128 -26.29 3.74 -29.77
C GLY A 128 -26.77 3.69 -28.32
N ALA A 129 -27.33 2.55 -27.88
CA ALA A 129 -27.79 2.38 -26.50
C ALA A 129 -26.60 2.33 -25.53
N THR A 130 -25.51 1.65 -25.92
CA THR A 130 -24.27 1.57 -25.13
C THR A 130 -23.61 2.95 -24.98
N LEU A 131 -23.58 3.74 -26.06
CA LEU A 131 -23.07 5.12 -26.01
C LEU A 131 -23.92 6.00 -25.11
N LEU A 132 -25.25 5.94 -25.24
CA LEU A 132 -26.18 6.73 -24.44
C LEU A 132 -26.07 6.36 -22.95
N LEU A 133 -25.94 5.07 -22.62
CA LEU A 133 -25.70 4.61 -21.26
C LEU A 133 -24.37 5.16 -20.71
N ALA A 134 -23.29 5.11 -21.49
CA ALA A 134 -21.99 5.64 -21.07
C ALA A 134 -22.04 7.15 -20.79
N VAL A 135 -22.69 7.92 -21.67
CA VAL A 135 -22.91 9.36 -21.48
C VAL A 135 -23.79 9.64 -20.27
N ALA A 136 -24.88 8.87 -20.08
CA ALA A 136 -25.75 9.00 -18.92
C ALA A 136 -25.02 8.70 -17.61
N MET A 137 -24.16 7.68 -17.58
CA MET A 137 -23.33 7.38 -16.41
C MET A 137 -22.32 8.51 -16.13
N LEU A 138 -21.70 9.07 -17.17
CA LEU A 138 -20.77 10.19 -17.03
C LEU A 138 -21.47 11.42 -16.43
N LEU A 139 -22.58 11.85 -17.04
CA LEU A 139 -23.36 12.99 -16.57
C LEU A 139 -23.95 12.75 -15.17
N GLY A 140 -24.38 11.51 -14.90
CA GLY A 140 -24.84 11.08 -13.58
C GLY A 140 -23.76 11.21 -12.51
N ALA A 141 -22.52 10.84 -12.81
CA ALA A 141 -21.40 10.98 -11.89
C ALA A 141 -21.13 12.46 -11.55
N PHE A 142 -21.12 13.35 -12.55
CA PHE A 142 -20.97 14.80 -12.32
C PHE A 142 -22.13 15.39 -11.51
N GLY A 143 -23.37 15.02 -11.83
CA GLY A 143 -24.55 15.47 -11.09
C GLY A 143 -24.56 15.00 -9.64
N LEU A 144 -24.19 13.73 -9.42
CA LEU A 144 -24.10 13.12 -8.09
C LEU A 144 -22.99 13.78 -7.25
N TYR A 145 -21.83 14.06 -7.86
CA TYR A 145 -20.75 14.81 -7.21
C TYR A 145 -21.18 16.23 -6.85
N GLY A 146 -21.94 16.92 -7.71
CA GLY A 146 -22.48 18.25 -7.41
C GLY A 146 -23.45 18.27 -6.23
N GLN A 147 -24.23 17.20 -6.04
CA GLN A 147 -25.20 17.09 -4.94
C GLN A 147 -24.60 16.59 -3.63
N LEU A 148 -23.60 15.70 -3.67
CA LEU A 148 -22.99 15.07 -2.48
C LEU A 148 -21.61 15.64 -2.10
N GLY A 149 -20.98 16.42 -2.97
CA GLY A 149 -19.68 17.03 -2.73
C GLY A 149 -19.79 18.14 -1.71
N LYS A 150 -19.56 17.83 -0.43
CA LYS A 150 -19.56 18.76 0.71
C LYS A 150 -18.36 19.76 0.71
N GLY A 151 -17.91 20.17 -0.47
CA GLY A 151 -16.73 21.01 -0.66
C GLY A 151 -15.41 20.24 -0.60
N VAL A 152 -14.33 20.93 -0.97
CA VAL A 152 -12.95 20.44 -0.89
C VAL A 152 -12.33 20.99 0.40
N SER A 153 -12.25 20.15 1.44
CA SER A 153 -11.46 20.48 2.63
C SER A 153 -9.99 20.18 2.30
N PHE A 154 -9.27 21.21 1.84
CA PHE A 154 -7.87 21.08 1.42
C PHE A 154 -6.94 20.68 2.56
N PHE A 155 -7.30 20.99 3.80
CA PHE A 155 -6.62 20.58 5.02
C PHE A 155 -7.68 20.40 6.12
N PRO A 156 -7.70 19.28 6.87
CA PRO A 156 -8.33 19.28 8.19
C PRO A 156 -7.52 20.26 9.06
N SER A 157 -8.16 21.27 9.64
CA SER A 157 -7.53 22.06 10.70
C SER A 157 -7.32 21.13 11.88
N VAL A 158 -6.08 20.73 12.12
CA VAL A 158 -5.69 20.00 13.32
C VAL A 158 -5.11 21.04 14.25
N GLU A 159 -5.97 21.64 15.08
CA GLU A 159 -5.54 22.51 16.17
C GLU A 159 -4.49 21.77 17.01
N PRO A 160 -3.27 22.32 17.18
CA PRO A 160 -2.28 21.72 18.06
C PRO A 160 -2.71 21.82 19.52
N ASP A 161 -3.09 20.69 20.13
CA ASP A 161 -3.34 20.54 21.57
C ASP A 161 -2.00 20.56 22.35
N PHE A 162 -1.40 21.74 22.55
CA PHE A 162 -0.28 21.86 23.49
C PHE A 162 -0.81 22.01 24.92
N MET A 163 -0.64 20.98 25.75
CA MET A 163 -0.90 21.02 27.20
C MET A 163 0.42 21.07 27.97
N GLN A 164 0.73 22.21 28.59
CA GLN A 164 1.93 22.40 29.40
C GLN A 164 1.67 21.99 30.86
N VAL A 165 2.26 20.86 31.28
CA VAL A 165 2.18 20.38 32.67
C VAL A 165 3.54 20.53 33.35
N GLN A 166 3.60 21.36 34.40
CA GLN A 166 4.81 21.63 35.18
C GLN A 166 4.76 20.85 36.49
N VAL A 167 5.59 19.81 36.63
CA VAL A 167 5.65 19.00 37.85
C VAL A 167 6.94 19.32 38.61
N ARG A 168 6.81 19.75 39.87
CA ARG A 168 7.93 19.87 40.82
C ARG A 168 7.83 18.73 41.84
N ALA A 169 8.91 17.98 42.04
CA ALA A 169 9.01 16.95 43.07
C ALA A 169 10.08 17.32 44.11
N ARG A 170 9.84 17.05 45.39
CA ARG A 170 10.82 17.14 46.49
C ARG A 170 11.39 15.75 46.80
N ASP A 171 12.70 15.70 47.03
CA ASP A 171 13.51 14.51 47.28
C ASP A 171 13.21 13.82 48.62
N ASN A 172 12.83 12.52 48.58
CA ASN A 172 13.37 11.44 49.43
C ASN A 172 12.80 10.07 49.00
N VAL A 173 13.45 9.35 48.07
CA VAL A 173 12.87 8.13 47.47
C VAL A 173 13.28 6.80 48.14
N SER A 174 12.30 5.96 48.45
CA SER A 174 12.38 4.63 49.08
C SER A 174 12.84 3.53 48.09
N ILE A 175 13.29 2.37 48.60
CA ILE A 175 13.88 1.26 47.82
C ILE A 175 12.95 0.75 46.70
N TYR A 176 11.62 0.85 46.89
CA TYR A 176 10.61 0.51 45.89
C TYR A 176 10.47 1.55 44.76
N GLU A 177 10.86 2.80 44.98
CA GLU A 177 10.84 3.85 43.95
C GLU A 177 12.05 3.76 43.02
N ARG A 178 13.17 3.17 43.48
CA ARG A 178 14.34 2.90 42.63
C ARG A 178 14.04 1.90 41.51
N ASP A 179 13.30 0.83 41.81
CA ASP A 179 12.96 -0.19 40.81
C ASP A 179 12.01 0.36 39.72
N ARG A 180 11.14 1.31 40.12
CA ARG A 180 10.33 2.09 39.19
C ARG A 180 11.22 2.97 38.31
N LEU A 181 12.12 3.78 38.88
CA LEU A 181 13.02 4.66 38.12
C LEU A 181 13.91 3.90 37.11
N VAL A 182 14.40 2.71 37.46
CA VAL A 182 15.23 1.88 36.56
C VAL A 182 14.43 1.38 35.35
N ARG A 183 13.14 1.05 35.51
CA ARG A 183 12.26 0.59 34.42
C ARG A 183 11.73 1.72 33.53
N LEU A 184 11.64 2.94 34.05
CA LEU A 184 11.20 4.11 33.27
C LEU A 184 12.32 4.68 32.39
N ARG A 185 13.59 4.48 32.78
CA ARG A 185 14.78 5.00 32.05
C ARG A 185 14.77 4.71 30.55
N PRO A 186 14.55 3.46 30.07
CA PRO A 186 14.60 3.16 28.65
C PRO A 186 13.52 3.87 27.85
N VAL A 187 12.27 3.85 28.34
CA VAL A 187 11.13 4.47 27.65
C VAL A 187 11.31 5.99 27.59
N VAL A 188 11.77 6.62 28.67
CA VAL A 188 12.05 8.06 28.70
C VAL A 188 13.22 8.41 27.77
N LEU A 189 14.30 7.64 27.76
CA LEU A 189 15.44 7.86 26.85
C LEU A 189 15.04 7.76 25.39
N THR A 190 14.31 6.72 24.99
CA THR A 190 13.82 6.57 23.62
C THR A 190 12.90 7.73 23.24
N SER A 191 11.97 8.09 24.12
CA SER A 191 11.00 9.16 23.84
C SER A 191 11.68 10.52 23.67
N VAL A 192 12.60 10.86 24.59
CA VAL A 192 13.37 12.11 24.55
C VAL A 192 14.29 12.14 23.33
N THR A 193 14.96 11.03 23.01
CA THR A 193 15.89 10.96 21.86
C THR A 193 15.14 11.10 20.54
N THR A 194 13.97 10.47 20.40
CA THR A 194 13.13 10.61 19.20
C THR A 194 12.55 12.03 19.09
N ALA A 195 12.10 12.63 20.20
CA ALA A 195 11.63 14.02 20.20
C ALA A 195 12.74 15.01 19.80
N LEU A 196 13.96 14.83 20.32
CA LEU A 196 15.11 15.64 19.94
C LEU A 196 15.54 15.41 18.49
N GLY A 197 15.50 14.17 18.00
CA GLY A 197 15.82 13.83 16.60
C GLY A 197 14.84 14.42 15.59
N LEU A 198 13.57 14.56 15.98
CA LEU A 198 12.52 15.19 15.16
C LEU A 198 12.47 16.72 15.33
N MET A 199 13.14 17.27 16.35
CA MET A 199 13.10 18.70 16.67
C MET A 199 13.46 19.62 15.49
N PRO A 200 14.49 19.34 14.67
CA PRO A 200 14.82 20.19 13.52
C PRO A 200 13.68 20.24 12.49
N MET A 201 12.98 19.13 12.27
CA MET A 201 11.82 19.06 11.38
C MET A 201 10.59 19.77 11.96
N VAL A 202 10.37 19.66 13.28
CA VAL A 202 9.27 20.37 13.97
C VAL A 202 9.46 21.89 13.95
N ILE A 203 10.71 22.35 14.01
CA ILE A 203 11.06 23.79 13.88
C ILE A 203 10.97 24.26 12.41
N GLY A 204 10.73 23.35 11.46
CA GLY A 204 10.63 23.68 10.04
C GLY A 204 11.98 24.02 9.41
N LEU A 205 13.08 23.51 9.96
CA LEU A 205 14.44 23.76 9.51
C LEU A 205 14.80 22.81 8.36
N ASN A 206 15.05 23.36 7.17
CA ASN A 206 15.53 22.60 6.01
C ASN A 206 17.05 22.78 5.86
N ILE A 207 17.81 21.69 5.99
CA ILE A 207 19.26 21.68 5.76
C ILE A 207 19.51 21.11 4.37
N ASN A 208 19.91 21.95 3.43
CA ASN A 208 20.37 21.47 2.13
C ASN A 208 21.87 21.16 2.19
N PHE A 209 22.22 19.88 2.31
CA PHE A 209 23.61 19.41 2.41
C PHE A 209 24.45 19.72 1.16
N PHE A 210 23.81 19.95 0.01
CA PHE A 210 24.50 20.20 -1.26
C PHE A 210 24.77 21.69 -1.49
N THR A 211 23.81 22.56 -1.17
CA THR A 211 23.99 24.03 -1.30
C THR A 211 24.47 24.72 -0.02
N ARG A 212 24.53 24.00 1.10
CA ARG A 212 24.86 24.52 2.46
C ARG A 212 23.93 25.64 2.93
N ASP A 213 22.70 25.68 2.41
CA ASP A 213 21.69 26.63 2.87
C ASP A 213 20.85 26.03 4.00
N ILE A 214 20.59 26.86 5.02
CA ILE A 214 19.66 26.57 6.11
C ILE A 214 18.47 27.48 5.91
N VAL A 215 17.35 26.90 5.47
CA VAL A 215 16.12 27.64 5.18
C VAL A 215 15.08 27.32 6.25
N TYR A 216 14.61 28.35 6.96
CA TYR A 216 13.54 28.23 7.95
C TYR A 216 12.19 28.42 7.28
N GLY A 217 11.25 27.51 7.55
CA GLY A 217 9.91 27.59 6.97
C GLY A 217 9.93 27.45 5.45
N ALA A 218 10.88 26.66 4.93
CA ALA A 218 10.82 26.26 3.53
C ALA A 218 9.42 25.68 3.28
N PRO A 219 8.81 25.97 2.12
CA PRO A 219 7.54 25.36 1.75
C PRO A 219 7.55 23.87 2.07
N SER A 220 8.67 23.25 1.68
CA SER A 220 8.89 21.83 1.78
C SER A 220 8.97 21.27 3.20
N THR A 221 9.36 22.08 4.19
CA THR A 221 9.36 21.59 5.56
C THR A 221 7.96 21.53 6.13
N GLN A 222 7.00 22.31 5.64
CA GLN A 222 5.64 22.36 6.19
C GLN A 222 4.99 20.96 6.29
N TRP A 223 5.08 20.13 5.26
CA TRP A 223 4.51 18.76 5.30
C TRP A 223 5.23 17.81 6.26
N TRP A 224 6.55 17.95 6.39
CA TRP A 224 7.34 17.13 7.30
C TRP A 224 7.23 17.62 8.75
N THR A 225 7.03 18.92 8.94
CA THR A 225 6.74 19.56 10.23
C THR A 225 5.42 19.04 10.78
N GLU A 226 4.37 18.94 9.96
CA GLU A 226 3.08 18.36 10.37
C GLU A 226 3.22 16.90 10.81
N LEU A 227 3.84 16.04 9.97
CA LEU A 227 4.07 14.64 10.31
C LEU A 227 4.93 14.46 11.57
N SER A 228 6.00 15.25 11.68
CA SER A 228 6.91 15.19 12.83
C SER A 228 6.26 15.70 14.11
N SER A 229 5.39 16.71 14.04
CA SER A 229 4.63 17.22 15.18
C SER A 229 3.64 16.19 15.70
N ALA A 230 2.94 15.48 14.80
CA ALA A 230 2.02 14.41 15.16
C ALA A 230 2.74 13.22 15.82
N ILE A 231 3.90 12.83 15.29
CA ILE A 231 4.73 11.75 15.87
C ILE A 231 5.31 12.18 17.22
N ALA A 232 5.86 13.39 17.34
CA ALA A 232 6.41 13.90 18.58
C ALA A 232 5.32 14.05 19.66
N GLY A 233 4.16 14.61 19.31
CA GLY A 233 3.01 14.75 20.22
C GLY A 233 2.45 13.38 20.64
N GLY A 234 2.24 12.48 19.67
CA GLY A 234 1.79 11.11 19.92
C GLY A 234 2.77 10.32 20.80
N LEU A 235 4.08 10.52 20.62
CA LEU A 235 5.10 9.91 21.47
C LEU A 235 5.03 10.43 22.90
N VAL A 236 4.92 11.75 23.11
CA VAL A 236 4.78 12.32 24.46
C VAL A 236 3.57 11.75 25.19
N ILE A 237 2.42 11.66 24.51
CA ILE A 237 1.20 11.07 25.07
C ILE A 237 1.40 9.58 25.37
N ALA A 238 1.98 8.83 24.43
CA ALA A 238 2.26 7.41 24.60
C ALA A 238 3.25 7.15 25.75
N THR A 239 4.27 8.00 25.93
CA THR A 239 5.22 7.94 27.04
C THR A 239 4.49 8.15 28.36
N LEU A 240 3.66 9.19 28.48
CA LEU A 240 2.88 9.44 29.70
C LEU A 240 1.94 8.28 30.04
N LEU A 241 1.21 7.77 29.03
CA LEU A 241 0.34 6.61 29.21
C LEU A 241 1.13 5.39 29.65
N THR A 242 2.28 5.11 29.04
CA THR A 242 3.15 3.97 29.38
C THR A 242 3.72 4.09 30.79
N LEU A 243 4.13 5.30 31.19
CA LEU A 243 4.64 5.59 32.54
C LEU A 243 3.59 5.39 33.64
N ILE A 244 2.29 5.49 33.31
CA ILE A 244 1.18 5.32 34.25
C ILE A 244 0.61 3.90 34.21
N VAL A 245 0.33 3.37 33.01
CA VAL A 245 -0.35 2.09 32.81
C VAL A 245 0.55 0.92 33.20
N THR A 246 1.82 0.96 32.84
CA THR A 246 2.77 -0.14 33.14
C THR A 246 2.90 -0.40 34.65
N PRO A 247 3.17 0.61 35.51
CA PRO A 247 3.21 0.36 36.95
C PRO A 247 1.83 0.01 37.54
N ALA A 248 0.75 0.60 37.04
CA ALA A 248 -0.61 0.28 37.51
C ALA A 248 -0.98 -1.18 37.24
N MET A 249 -0.66 -1.70 36.05
CA MET A 249 -0.90 -3.09 35.66
C MET A 249 -0.06 -4.07 36.49
N LEU A 250 1.21 -3.74 36.73
CA LEU A 250 2.11 -4.57 37.55
C LEU A 250 1.64 -4.63 39.01
N MET A 251 1.26 -3.50 39.61
CA MET A 251 0.72 -3.48 40.99
C MET A 251 -0.60 -4.25 41.12
N LEU A 252 -1.42 -4.28 40.07
CA LEU A 252 -2.66 -5.06 40.05
C LEU A 252 -2.38 -6.58 39.98
N GLY A 253 -1.35 -6.98 39.23
CA GLY A 253 -0.88 -8.36 39.16
C GLY A 253 -0.34 -8.87 40.50
N GLU A 254 0.45 -8.05 41.19
CA GLU A 254 1.02 -8.36 42.51
C GLU A 254 -0.07 -8.52 43.57
N LYS A 255 -1.07 -7.62 43.60
CA LYS A 255 -2.23 -7.75 44.51
C LYS A 255 -3.06 -9.01 44.26
N ARG A 256 -3.14 -9.49 43.01
CA ARG A 256 -3.84 -10.74 42.67
C ARG A 256 -3.06 -11.97 43.13
N GLN A 257 -1.74 -11.97 42.98
CA GLN A 257 -0.89 -13.05 43.49
C GLN A 257 -0.86 -13.10 45.02
N ALA A 258 -0.78 -11.95 45.70
CA ALA A 258 -0.83 -11.86 47.16
C ALA A 258 -2.17 -12.37 47.74
N ARG A 259 -3.29 -12.19 47.02
CA ARG A 259 -4.59 -12.77 47.38
C ARG A 259 -4.67 -14.28 47.19
N GLN A 260 -3.91 -14.85 46.26
CA GLN A 260 -3.91 -16.30 45.98
C GLN A 260 -3.00 -17.08 46.94
N SER A 261 -2.01 -16.43 47.54
CA SER A 261 -1.07 -17.05 48.47
C SER A 261 -1.49 -17.01 49.95
N THR A 262 -2.69 -16.52 50.29
CA THR A 262 -3.24 -16.60 51.67
C THR A 262 -3.78 -18.01 51.93
N PRO A 263 -3.16 -18.84 52.79
CA PRO A 263 -3.65 -20.18 53.10
C PRO A 263 -4.95 -20.07 53.91
N ARG A 264 -5.99 -20.85 53.55
CA ARG A 264 -7.21 -20.99 54.37
C ARG A 264 -6.81 -21.51 55.76
N ALA A 265 -7.13 -20.75 56.81
CA ALA A 265 -6.96 -21.19 58.19
C ALA A 265 -7.80 -22.48 58.44
N PRO A 266 -7.31 -23.45 59.22
CA PRO A 266 -8.09 -24.64 59.56
C PRO A 266 -9.30 -24.25 60.40
N GLN A 267 -10.47 -24.78 60.05
CA GLN A 267 -11.69 -24.69 60.87
C GLN A 267 -11.46 -25.39 62.20
N PRO A 268 -11.83 -24.78 63.35
CA PRO A 268 -11.83 -25.47 64.62
C PRO A 268 -12.95 -26.53 64.62
N ALA A 269 -12.61 -27.74 65.06
CA ALA A 269 -13.51 -28.87 65.25
C ALA A 269 -14.33 -28.73 66.54
#